data_AF-A0A2K4GDG3-F1
#
_entry.id   AF-A0A2K4GDG3-F1
#
_cell.length_a   1.000
_cell.length_b   1.000
_cell.length_c   1.000
_cell.angle_alpha   90.00
_cell.angle_beta   90.00
_cell.angle_gamma   90.00
#
_symmetry.space_group_name_H-M   'P 1'
#
loop_
_entity.id
_entity.type
_entity.pdbx_description
1 polymer ?
#
loop_
_entity_poly.entity_id
_entity_poly.type
_entity_poly.pdbx_seq_one_letter_code
_entity_poly.pdbx_strand_id
1 'polypeptide(L)' 'MTWPREYARQIVAMRTREERNAALLEVPEHLRELTKHHCLNAWNHPSRFKRKEADQAHE' A
#
# COMPACT_ATOMS: atom_id res chain seq x y z
N MET A 1 12.13 16.46 1.71
CA MET A 1 12.62 15.12 1.35
C MET A 1 11.40 14.24 1.14
N THR A 2 11.14 13.78 -0.08
CA THR A 2 9.99 12.92 -0.40
C THR A 2 10.30 11.50 0.06
N TRP A 3 9.61 11.03 1.09
CA TRP A 3 9.91 9.74 1.71
C TRP A 3 9.18 8.61 0.97
N PRO A 4 9.81 7.44 0.78
CA PRO A 4 9.19 6.25 0.16
C PRO A 4 7.86 5.83 0.79
N ARG A 5 7.67 6.13 2.07
CA ARG A 5 6.42 5.88 2.80
C ARG A 5 5.24 6.70 2.27
N GLU A 6 5.49 7.91 1.79
CA GLU A 6 4.46 8.82 1.28
C GLU A 6 3.97 8.36 -0.09
N TYR A 7 4.88 7.95 -0.98
CA TYR A 7 4.53 7.28 -2.24
C TYR A 7 3.76 6.00 -1.98
N ALA A 8 4.23 5.15 -1.06
CA ALA A 8 3.55 3.91 -0.73
C ALA A 8 2.13 4.16 -0.19
N ARG A 9 1.94 5.19 0.65
CA ARG A 9 0.60 5.55 1.16
C ARG A 9 -0.34 5.98 0.04
N GLN A 10 0.14 6.78 -0.92
CA GLN A 10 -0.64 7.20 -2.08
C GLN A 10 -1.03 6.00 -2.96
N ILE A 11 -0.05 5.14 -3.30
CA ILE A 11 -0.27 3.93 -4.11
C ILE A 11 -1.25 2.97 -3.42
N VAL A 12 -1.13 2.78 -2.10
CA VAL A 12 -2.03 1.88 -1.35
C VAL A 12 -3.45 2.44 -1.23
N ALA A 13 -3.62 3.77 -1.29
CA ALA A 13 -4.93 4.42 -1.27
C ALA A 13 -5.68 4.31 -2.61
N MET A 14 -4.97 4.13 -3.72
CA MET A 14 -5.57 3.95 -5.05
C MET A 14 -6.36 2.64 -5.15
N ARG A 15 -7.55 2.72 -5.75
CA ARG A 15 -8.44 1.56 -5.89
C ARG A 15 -8.05 0.67 -7.06
N THR A 16 -7.74 1.24 -8.21
CA THR A 16 -7.48 0.46 -9.43
C THR A 16 -6.02 0.02 -9.53
N ARG A 17 -5.76 -1.02 -10.33
CA ARG A 17 -4.40 -1.50 -10.60
C ARG A 17 -3.64 -0.56 -11.54
N GLU A 18 -4.35 0.09 -12.46
CA GLU A 18 -3.79 1.00 -13.44
C GLU A 18 -3.23 2.27 -12.78
N GLU A 19 -4.01 2.89 -11.89
CA GLU A 19 -3.55 4.04 -11.09
C GLU A 19 -2.30 3.69 -10.27
N ARG A 20 -2.28 2.51 -9.65
CA ARG A 20 -1.13 2.03 -8.88
C ARG A 20 0.13 1.87 -9.74
N ASN A 21 -0.01 1.35 -10.96
CA ASN A 21 1.10 1.20 -11.88
C ASN A 21 1.61 2.56 -12.38
N ALA A 22 0.71 3.51 -12.66
CA ALA A 22 1.07 4.88 -13.02
C ALA A 22 1.85 5.57 -11.91
N ALA A 23 1.37 5.50 -10.66
CA ALA A 23 2.07 6.06 -9.51
C ALA A 23 3.44 5.39 -9.28
N LEU A 24 3.58 4.09 -9.56
CA LEU A 24 4.88 3.41 -9.51
C LEU A 24 5.85 3.87 -10.60
N LEU A 25 5.38 4.42 -11.72
CA LEU A 25 6.21 5.03 -12.77
C LEU A 25 6.72 6.41 -12.37
N GLU A 26 5.97 7.13 -11.53
CA GLU A 26 6.39 8.43 -11.00
C GLU A 26 7.43 8.30 -9.87
N VAL A 27 7.54 7.13 -9.24
CA VAL A 27 8.53 6.87 -8.19
C VAL A 27 9.94 6.74 -8.80
N PRO A 28 10.92 7.53 -8.33
CA PRO A 28 12.32 7.38 -8.75
C PRO A 28 12.84 5.96 -8.51
N GLU A 29 13.65 5.43 -9.43
CA GLU A 29 14.10 4.02 -9.40
C GLU A 29 14.77 3.63 -8.07
N HIS A 30 15.60 4.51 -7.51
CA HIS A 30 16.29 4.29 -6.23
C HIS A 30 15.35 4.20 -5.01
N LEU A 31 14.10 4.65 -5.13
CA LEU A 31 13.06 4.54 -4.09
C LEU A 31 11.99 3.51 -4.43
N ARG A 32 12.00 3.00 -5.66
CA ARG A 32 10.96 2.12 -6.18
C ARG A 32 10.93 0.77 -5.48
N GLU A 33 12.10 0.19 -5.22
CA GLU A 33 12.22 -1.05 -4.46
C GLU A 33 11.66 -0.89 -3.04
N LEU A 34 12.08 0.16 -2.33
CA LEU A 34 11.60 0.42 -0.97
C LEU A 34 10.08 0.70 -0.94
N THR A 35 9.59 1.46 -1.91
CA THR A 35 8.16 1.77 -2.05
C THR A 35 7.34 0.50 -2.31
N LYS A 36 7.84 -0.42 -3.15
CA LYS A 36 7.20 -1.72 -3.41
C LYS A 36 7.13 -2.57 -2.15
N HIS A 37 8.22 -2.63 -1.37
CA HIS A 37 8.23 -3.30 -0.06
C HIS A 37 7.19 -2.70 0.90
N HIS A 38 7.09 -1.37 0.96
CA HIS A 38 6.09 -0.71 1.79
C HIS A 38 4.64 -0.99 1.34
N CYS A 39 4.36 -1.00 0.03
CA CYS A 39 3.06 -1.39 -0.51
C CYS A 39 2.70 -2.83 -0.12
N LEU A 40 3.64 -3.76 -0.28
CA LEU A 40 3.45 -5.17 0.10
C LEU A 40 3.18 -5.32 1.60
N ASN A 41 3.94 -4.63 2.44
CA ASN A 41 3.73 -4.66 3.89
C ASN A 41 2.36 -4.08 4.28
N ALA A 42 1.91 -3.02 3.61
CA ALA A 42 0.61 -2.42 3.87
C ALA A 42 -0.57 -3.32 3.44
N TRP A 43 -0.43 -4.05 2.33
CA TRP A 43 -1.45 -5.02 1.88
C TRP A 43 -1.49 -6.27 2.74
N ASN A 44 -0.33 -6.78 3.16
CA ASN A 44 -0.22 -7.95 4.03
C ASN A 44 -0.39 -7.62 5.53
N HIS A 45 -0.66 -6.37 5.89
CA HIS A 45 -0.68 -5.97 7.29
C HIS A 45 -1.79 -6.69 8.08
N PRO A 46 -1.47 -7.40 9.17
CA PRO A 46 -2.42 -8.24 9.90
C PRO A 46 -3.64 -7.48 10.45
N SER A 47 -3.50 -6.18 10.74
CA SER A 47 -4.64 -5.34 11.18
C SER A 47 -5.74 -5.19 10.13
N ARG A 48 -5.46 -5.42 8.84
CA ARG A 48 -6.50 -5.49 7.80
C ARG A 48 -7.29 -6.80 7.86
N PHE A 49 -6.66 -7.89 8.28
CA PHE A 49 -7.30 -9.19 8.46
C PHE A 49 -8.11 -9.26 9.76
N LYS A 50 -7.57 -8.72 10.87
CA LYS A 50 -8.28 -8.66 12.17
C LYS A 50 -9.60 -7.88 12.12
N ARG A 51 -9.75 -6.91 11.20
CA ARG A 51 -11.02 -6.20 10.99
C ARG A 51 -12.11 -7.07 10.36
N LYS A 52 -11.76 -8.12 9.60
CA LYS A 52 -12.77 -9.07 9.08
C LYS A 52 -13.25 -10.04 10.15
N GLU A 53 -12.35 -10.48 11.04
CA GLU A 53 -12.73 -11.39 12.13
C GLU A 53 -13.57 -10.70 13.22
N ALA A 54 -13.30 -9.42 13.51
CA ALA A 54 -14.10 -8.65 14.47
C ALA A 54 -15.50 -8.27 13.95
N ASP A 55 -15.70 -8.23 12.63
CA ASP A 55 -17.01 -7.96 12.00
C ASP A 55 -17.88 -9.23 11.92
N GLN A 56 -17.27 -10.42 11.87
CA GLN A 56 -17.97 -11.72 11.90
C GLN A 56 -18.35 -12.21 13.30
N ALA A 57 -17.87 -11.58 14.37
CA ALA A 57 -18.11 -12.00 15.75
C ALA A 57 -19.24 -11.22 16.46
N HIS A 58 -20.02 -10.41 15.72
CA HIS A 58 -21.16 -9.64 16.24
C HIS A 58 -22.52 -10.07 15.65
N GLU A 59 -22.70 -11.36 15.38
CA GLU A 59 -24.04 -11.96 15.18
C GLU A 59 -24.42 -12.84 16.37
#